data_AF-A0A2E7E284-F1
#
_entry.id   AF-A0A2E7E284-F1
#
_cell.length_a   1.000
_cell.length_b   1.000
_cell.length_c   1.000
_cell.angle_alpha   90.00
_cell.angle_beta   90.00
_cell.angle_gamma   90.00
#
_symmetry.space_group_name_H-M   'P 1'
#
loop_
_entity.id
_entity.type
_entity.pdbx_description
1 polymer ?
#
loop_
_entity_poly.entity_id
_entity_poly.type
_entity_poly.pdbx_seq_one_letter_code
_entity_poly.pdbx_strand_id
1 'polypeptide(L)' 'MSISPSLRWMCRRGMLELDLVLNRFLDEQGSTLDQKMSKAFIELLKEKDPELYQWLVLGHQCPQAHHDMVELIRKRVD' A
#
# COMPACT_ATOMS: atom_id res chain seq x y z
N MET A 1 -17.96 -2.55 -1.47
CA MET A 1 -17.77 -1.99 -0.12
C MET A 1 -17.03 -0.66 -0.25
N SER A 2 -17.48 0.38 0.44
CA SER A 2 -16.88 1.71 0.37
C SER A 2 -15.49 1.73 1.00
N ILE A 3 -14.50 2.20 0.23
CA ILE A 3 -13.17 2.51 0.74
C ILE A 3 -13.34 3.49 1.91
N SER A 4 -12.82 3.14 3.09
CA SER A 4 -12.93 4.02 4.25
C SER A 4 -12.09 5.28 4.01
N PRO A 5 -12.62 6.49 4.27
CA PRO A 5 -11.89 7.75 4.04
C PRO A 5 -10.55 7.82 4.80
N SER A 6 -10.43 7.09 5.92
CA SER A 6 -9.20 6.94 6.69
C SER A 6 -8.06 6.30 5.90
N LEU A 7 -8.35 5.38 4.97
CA LEU A 7 -7.35 4.65 4.19
C LEU A 7 -6.65 5.57 3.18
N ARG A 8 -7.44 6.42 2.53
CA ARG A 8 -6.93 7.47 1.63
C ARG A 8 -6.08 8.49 2.37
N TRP A 9 -6.43 8.78 3.63
CA TRP A 9 -5.65 9.68 4.48
C TRP A 9 -4.32 9.05 4.95
N MET A 10 -4.30 7.76 5.27
CA MET A 10 -3.07 7.03 5.64
C MET A 10 -2.04 6.93 4.49
N CYS A 11 -2.50 7.09 3.24
CA CYS A 11 -1.62 7.14 2.07
C CYS A 11 -0.94 8.50 1.89
N ARG A 12 -1.45 9.56 2.56
CA ARG A 12 -0.85 10.90 2.55
C ARG A 12 0.42 10.91 3.40
N ARG A 13 1.53 10.58 2.75
CA ARG A 13 2.85 10.44 3.35
C ARG A 13 3.71 11.67 3.00
N GLY A 14 4.79 11.88 3.72
CA GLY A 14 5.73 12.99 3.45
C GLY A 14 6.57 12.81 2.18
N MET A 15 6.50 11.64 1.52
CA MET A 15 7.25 11.30 0.32
C MET A 15 6.31 11.15 -0.89
N LEU A 16 6.64 11.87 -1.97
CA LEU A 16 5.80 12.00 -3.16
C LEU A 16 5.66 10.67 -3.92
N GLU A 17 6.75 9.91 -4.03
CA GLU A 17 6.71 8.58 -4.66
C GLU A 17 5.81 7.59 -3.91
N LEU A 18 5.87 7.58 -2.57
CA LEU A 18 5.00 6.74 -1.75
C LEU A 18 3.53 7.12 -1.96
N ASP A 19 3.23 8.42 -1.91
CA ASP A 19 1.86 8.91 -2.11
C ASP A 19 1.34 8.53 -3.50
N LEU A 20 2.17 8.63 -4.56
CA LEU A 20 1.83 8.22 -5.91
C LEU A 20 1.54 6.72 -6.02
N VAL A 21 2.45 5.87 -5.49
CA VAL A 21 2.31 4.40 -5.53
C VAL A 21 1.04 3.96 -4.81
N LEU A 22 0.84 4.48 -3.59
CA LEU A 22 -0.31 4.12 -2.76
C LEU A 22 -1.62 4.63 -3.35
N ASN A 23 -1.66 5.87 -3.87
CA ASN A 23 -2.86 6.41 -4.52
C ASN A 23 -3.19 5.68 -5.82
N ARG A 24 -2.20 5.36 -6.68
CA ARG A 24 -2.42 4.53 -7.89
C ARG A 24 -3.03 3.19 -7.53
N PHE A 25 -2.42 2.51 -6.57
CA PHE A 25 -2.92 1.22 -6.10
C PHE A 25 -4.36 1.33 -5.56
N LEU A 26 -4.65 2.36 -4.77
CA LEU A 26 -6.00 2.63 -4.25
C LEU A 26 -7.01 2.92 -5.36
N ASP A 27 -6.62 3.64 -6.41
CA ASP A 27 -7.50 3.98 -7.53
C ASP A 27 -7.86 2.74 -8.35
N GLU A 28 -6.88 1.90 -8.67
CA GLU A 28 -7.08 0.67 -9.43
C GLU A 28 -7.76 -0.44 -8.61
N GLN A 29 -7.23 -0.73 -7.42
CA GLN A 29 -7.62 -1.88 -6.61
C GLN A 29 -8.59 -1.53 -5.50
N GLY A 30 -8.78 -0.26 -5.14
CA GLY A 30 -9.68 0.13 -4.05
C GLY A 30 -11.14 -0.28 -4.29
N SER A 31 -11.58 -0.34 -5.55
CA SER A 31 -12.94 -0.81 -5.91
C SER A 31 -13.08 -2.33 -5.84
N THR A 32 -11.98 -3.06 -6.01
CA THR A 32 -11.92 -4.54 -6.09
C THR A 32 -11.34 -5.16 -4.81
N LEU A 33 -10.95 -4.33 -3.84
CA LEU A 33 -10.28 -4.75 -2.62
C LEU A 33 -11.25 -5.53 -1.73
N ASP A 34 -10.96 -6.81 -1.52
CA ASP A 34 -11.66 -7.62 -0.54
C ASP A 34 -11.30 -7.17 0.89
N GLN A 35 -12.18 -7.44 1.86
CA GLN A 35 -11.94 -7.08 3.26
C GLN A 35 -10.62 -7.66 3.80
N LYS A 36 -10.20 -8.85 3.35
CA LYS A 36 -8.92 -9.44 3.76
C LYS A 36 -7.73 -8.61 3.27
N MET A 37 -7.75 -8.20 2.01
CA MET A 37 -6.68 -7.37 1.43
C MET A 37 -6.67 -5.98 2.04
N SER A 38 -7.85 -5.40 2.27
CA SER A 38 -7.96 -4.10 2.97
C SER A 38 -7.31 -4.17 4.35
N LYS A 39 -7.56 -5.24 5.11
CA LYS A 39 -6.94 -5.43 6.43
C LYS A 39 -5.41 -5.58 6.34
N ALA A 40 -4.92 -6.39 5.41
CA ALA A 40 -3.48 -6.56 5.19
C ALA A 40 -2.80 -5.26 4.73
N PHE A 41 -3.48 -4.44 3.93
CA PHE A 41 -2.99 -3.12 3.52
C PHE A 41 -2.96 -2.13 4.68
N ILE A 42 -3.97 -2.15 5.56
CA ILE A 42 -3.96 -1.34 6.79
C ILE A 42 -2.81 -1.76 7.72
N GLU A 43 -2.57 -3.06 7.88
CA GLU A 43 -1.44 -3.57 8.66
C GLU A 43 -0.10 -3.08 8.08
N LEU A 44 0.05 -3.16 6.76
CA LEU A 44 1.21 -2.61 6.06
C LEU A 44 1.37 -1.10 6.32
N LEU A 45 0.29 -0.32 6.23
CA LEU A 45 0.32 1.12 6.50
C LEU A 45 0.64 1.48 7.96
N LYS A 46 0.61 0.53 8.92
CA LYS A 46 1.10 0.79 10.29
C LYS A 46 2.63 0.87 10.37
N GLU A 47 3.33 0.39 9.35
CA GLU A 47 4.79 0.47 9.28
C GLU A 47 5.27 1.89 8.95
N LYS A 48 6.55 2.12 9.28
CA LYS A 48 7.21 3.41 9.14
C LYS A 48 7.37 3.80 7.67
N ASP A 49 7.30 5.10 7.38
CA ASP A 49 7.51 5.66 6.04
C ASP A 49 8.77 5.15 5.33
N PRO A 50 9.97 5.17 5.95
CA PRO A 50 11.19 4.66 5.30
C PRO A 50 11.08 3.17 4.95
N GLU A 51 10.41 2.37 5.79
CA GLU A 51 10.25 0.93 5.56
C GLU A 51 9.32 0.66 4.37
N LEU A 52 8.23 1.42 4.28
CA LEU A 52 7.33 1.33 3.14
C LEU A 52 7.99 1.80 1.84
N TYR A 53 8.76 2.88 1.91
CA TYR A 53 9.48 3.41 0.76
C TYR A 53 10.48 2.38 0.21
N GLN A 54 11.26 1.75 1.09
CA GLN A 54 12.23 0.76 0.65
C GLN A 54 11.56 -0.49 0.04
N TRP A 55 10.42 -0.94 0.55
CA TRP A 55 9.72 -2.11 0.01
C TRP A 55 8.96 -1.83 -1.29
N LEU A 56 8.25 -0.71 -1.35
CA LEU A 56 7.35 -0.36 -2.47
C LEU A 56 8.08 0.34 -3.62
N VAL A 57 8.99 1.28 -3.31
CA VAL A 57 9.66 2.14 -4.29
C VAL A 57 11.03 1.57 -4.66
N LEU A 58 11.87 1.28 -3.67
CA LEU A 58 13.21 0.74 -3.91
C LEU A 58 13.19 -0.77 -4.23
N GLY A 59 12.10 -1.48 -3.92
CA GLY A 59 11.95 -2.90 -4.19
C GLY A 59 12.75 -3.83 -3.28
N HIS A 60 13.10 -3.38 -2.07
CA HIS A 60 13.78 -4.19 -1.05
C HIS A 60 12.89 -5.33 -0.54
N GLN A 61 13.54 -6.30 0.12
CA GLN A 61 12.87 -7.44 0.72
C GLN A 61 12.03 -7.00 1.93
N CYS A 62 10.79 -7.47 1.97
CA CYS A 62 9.81 -7.16 3.00
C CYS A 62 9.67 -8.37 3.94
N PRO A 63 9.15 -8.17 5.16
CA PRO A 63 8.77 -9.28 6.03
C PRO A 63 7.74 -10.18 5.35
N GLN A 64 7.80 -11.49 5.61
CA GLN A 64 6.89 -12.46 5.01
C GLN A 64 5.40 -12.16 5.29
N ALA A 65 5.11 -11.50 6.41
CA ALA A 65 3.76 -11.03 6.76
C ALA A 65 3.17 -10.01 5.75
N HIS A 66 4.04 -9.21 5.11
CA HIS A 66 3.65 -8.14 4.19
C HIS A 66 3.99 -8.44 2.73
N HIS A 67 4.76 -9.51 2.48
CA HIS A 67 5.28 -9.87 1.18
C HIS A 67 4.20 -9.94 0.10
N ASP A 68 3.09 -10.64 0.38
CA ASP A 68 1.97 -10.80 -0.56
C ASP A 68 1.37 -9.45 -0.99
N MET A 69 1.21 -8.53 -0.03
CA MET A 69 0.66 -7.20 -0.27
C MET A 69 1.64 -6.32 -1.06
N VAL A 70 2.93 -6.34 -0.73
CA VAL A 70 3.95 -5.55 -1.44
C VAL A 70 4.09 -6.03 -2.89
N GLU A 71 4.16 -7.34 -3.11
CA GLU A 71 4.21 -7.93 -4.46
C GLU A 71 2.98 -7.55 -5.28
N LEU A 72 1.80 -7.57 -4.68
CA LEU A 72 0.55 -7.19 -5.32
C LEU A 72 0.57 -5.70 -5.75
N ILE A 73 1.01 -4.80 -4.86
CA ILE A 73 1.12 -3.37 -5.16
C ILE A 73 2.12 -3.15 -6.30
N ARG A 74 3.31 -3.77 -6.21
CA ARG A 74 4.36 -3.64 -7.24
C ARG A 74 3.90 -4.13 -8.61
N LYS A 75 3.20 -5.27 -8.68
CA LYS A 75 2.65 -5.80 -9.94
C LYS A 75 1.63 -4.90 -10.62
N ARG A 76 1.00 -3.97 -9.89
CA ARG A 76 -0.03 -3.08 -10.41
C ARG A 76 0.46 -1.67 -10.70
N VAL A 77 1.57 -1.27 -10.09
CA VAL A 77 2.09 0.10 -10.19
C VAL A 77 3.20 0.26 -11.24
N ASP A 78 3.71 -0.86 -11.80
CA ASP A 78 4.63 -0.88 -12.95
C ASP A 78 4.04 -0.24 -14.22
#